data_AF-A0A7J3ANU3-F1
#
_entry.id   AF-A0A7J3ANU3-F1
#
_cell.length_a   1.000
_cell.length_b   1.000
_cell.length_c   1.000
_cell.angle_alpha   90.00
_cell.angle_beta   90.00
_cell.angle_gamma   90.00
#
_symmetry.space_group_name_H-M   'P 1'
#
loop_
_entity.id
_entity.type
_entity.pdbx_description
1 polymer ?
#
loop_
_entity_poly.entity_id
_entity_poly.type
_entity_poly.pdbx_seq_one_letter_code
_entity_poly.pdbx_strand_id
1 'polypeptide(L)' 'MPPLVWREKIWVCPACFGTVHPDDSICPLCGAQFETPLDRRVMRGRKVSTREAISLATAVSTSILSALFLLVALFLS' A
#
# COMPACT_ATOMS: atom_id res chain seq x y z
N MET A 1 0.80 -46.75 -24.03
CA MET A 1 1.01 -45.79 -22.92
C MET A 1 2.14 -44.85 -23.34
N PRO A 2 1.88 -43.57 -23.65
CA PRO A 2 2.96 -42.63 -23.99
C PRO A 2 3.80 -42.32 -22.74
N PRO A 3 5.11 -42.02 -22.87
CA PRO A 3 5.97 -41.78 -21.72
C PRO A 3 5.62 -40.43 -21.08
N LEU A 4 5.44 -40.43 -19.77
CA LEU A 4 5.25 -39.22 -18.97
C LEU A 4 6.60 -38.48 -18.94
N VAL A 5 6.80 -37.56 -19.89
CA VAL A 5 7.87 -36.58 -19.80
C VAL A 5 7.50 -35.69 -18.61
N TRP A 6 8.12 -35.96 -17.47
CA TRP A 6 7.97 -35.18 -16.25
C TRP A 6 8.27 -33.72 -16.60
N ARG A 7 7.24 -32.88 -16.52
CA ARG A 7 7.33 -31.45 -16.83
C ARG A 7 8.04 -30.79 -15.66
N GLU A 8 9.36 -30.92 -15.60
CA GLU A 8 10.19 -30.11 -14.72
C GLU A 8 9.80 -28.65 -14.96
N LYS A 9 9.25 -28.02 -13.93
CA LYS A 9 8.65 -26.71 -14.06
C LYS A 9 9.77 -25.68 -14.06
N ILE A 10 10.30 -25.39 -15.24
CA ILE A 10 11.36 -24.38 -15.42
C ILE A 10 10.75 -22.98 -15.23
N TRP A 11 11.38 -22.14 -14.41
CA TRP A 11 10.99 -20.75 -14.20
C TRP A 11 11.96 -19.82 -14.94
N VAL A 12 11.53 -18.58 -15.17
CA VAL A 12 12.36 -17.57 -15.84
C VAL A 12 12.62 -16.44 -14.86
N CYS A 13 13.89 -16.08 -14.68
CA CYS A 13 14.29 -14.97 -13.82
C CYS A 13 13.79 -13.64 -14.42
N PRO A 14 13.04 -12.80 -13.67
CA PRO A 14 12.53 -11.52 -14.18
C PRO A 14 13.63 -10.46 -14.37
N ALA A 15 14.82 -10.66 -13.79
CA ALA A 15 15.91 -9.70 -13.87
C ALA A 15 16.81 -9.91 -15.10
N CYS A 16 17.13 -11.17 -15.43
CA CYS A 16 18.05 -11.51 -16.53
C CYS A 16 17.43 -12.38 -17.63
N PHE A 17 16.17 -12.79 -17.49
CA PHE A 17 15.43 -13.68 -18.40
C PHE A 17 16.06 -15.06 -18.60
N GLY A 18 17.02 -15.44 -17.76
CA GLY A 18 17.59 -16.78 -17.74
C GLY A 18 16.67 -17.81 -17.09
N THR A 19 16.81 -19.07 -17.49
CA THR A 19 16.11 -20.21 -16.90
C THR A 19 16.64 -20.52 -15.50
N VAL A 20 15.76 -20.71 -14.54
CA VAL A 20 16.08 -21.01 -13.14
C VAL A 20 15.21 -22.15 -12.61
N HIS A 21 15.70 -22.87 -11.61
CA HIS A 21 14.92 -23.92 -10.94
C HIS A 21 13.90 -23.26 -10.00
N PRO A 22 12.68 -23.81 -9.86
CA PRO A 22 11.64 -23.26 -8.98
C PRO A 22 12.02 -23.20 -7.49
N ASP A 23 12.97 -24.04 -7.08
CA ASP A 23 13.47 -24.11 -5.70
C ASP A 23 14.70 -23.22 -5.46
N ASP A 24 15.24 -22.57 -6.49
CA ASP A 24 16.34 -21.63 -6.33
C ASP A 24 15.85 -20.40 -5.55
N SER A 25 16.58 -20.02 -4.50
CA SER A 25 16.37 -18.76 -3.77
C SER A 25 17.21 -17.61 -4.31
N ILE A 26 18.22 -17.92 -5.12
CA ILE A 26 19.11 -16.95 -5.77
C ILE A 26 19.33 -17.40 -7.19
N CYS A 27 19.19 -16.49 -8.16
CA CYS A 27 19.46 -16.78 -9.55
C CYS A 27 20.95 -17.10 -9.76
N PRO A 28 21.31 -18.29 -10.28
CA PRO A 28 22.71 -18.66 -10.52
C PRO A 28 23.35 -17.88 -11.67
N LEU A 29 22.55 -17.21 -12.51
CA LEU A 29 23.03 -16.49 -13.69
C LEU A 29 23.36 -15.02 -13.40
N CYS A 30 22.63 -14.36 -12.52
CA CYS A 30 22.81 -12.93 -12.24
C CYS A 30 22.91 -12.56 -10.75
N GLY A 31 22.70 -13.52 -9.84
CA GLY A 31 22.73 -13.27 -8.39
C GLY A 31 21.50 -12.59 -7.81
N ALA A 32 20.43 -12.39 -8.59
CA ALA A 32 19.18 -11.83 -8.08
C ALA A 32 18.56 -12.78 -7.03
N GLN A 33 18.30 -12.26 -5.83
CA GLN A 33 17.61 -13.01 -4.77
C GLN A 33 16.11 -13.05 -5.07
N PHE A 34 15.51 -14.24 -4.98
CA PHE A 34 14.08 -14.43 -5.08
C PHE A 34 13.48 -14.40 -3.67
N GLU A 35 12.64 -13.42 -3.40
CA GLU A 35 11.86 -13.42 -2.17
C GLU A 35 10.89 -14.60 -2.23
N THR A 36 10.96 -15.51 -1.25
CA THR A 36 9.95 -16.56 -1.06
C THR A 36 8.57 -15.91 -0.99
N PRO A 37 7.50 -16.55 -1.50
CA PRO A 37 6.16 -15.98 -1.47
C PRO A 37 5.84 -15.49 -0.07
N LEU A 38 5.79 -14.18 0.09
CA LEU A 38 5.50 -13.51 1.34
C LEU A 38 4.24 -14.15 1.92
N ASP A 39 4.40 -14.72 3.10
CA ASP A 39 3.36 -15.42 3.85
C ASP A 39 2.07 -14.58 3.79
N ARG A 40 0.94 -15.16 3.35
CA ARG A 40 -0.34 -14.46 3.08
C ARG A 40 -1.03 -13.95 4.36
N ARG A 41 -0.28 -13.37 5.29
CA ARG A 41 -0.74 -12.79 6.56
C ARG A 41 -0.31 -11.33 6.73
N VAL A 42 0.36 -10.72 5.75
CA VAL A 42 0.83 -9.32 5.83
C VAL A 42 -0.16 -8.30 5.24
N MET A 43 -1.29 -8.73 4.64
CA MET A 43 -2.32 -7.81 4.15
C MET A 43 -3.44 -7.53 5.16
N ARG A 44 -3.10 -7.10 6.39
CA ARG A 44 -4.04 -6.32 7.24
C ARG A 44 -3.61 -4.86 7.20
N GLY A 45 -4.05 -4.16 6.15
CA GLY A 45 -3.97 -2.71 6.08
C GLY A 45 -4.61 -2.09 7.32
N ARG A 46 -3.83 -1.30 8.04
CA ARG A 46 -4.28 -0.47 9.17
C ARG A 46 -5.33 0.51 8.63
N LYS A 47 -6.61 0.33 9.01
CA LYS A 47 -7.64 1.35 8.75
C LYS A 47 -7.26 2.59 9.55
N VAL A 48 -6.78 3.64 8.88
CA VAL A 48 -6.57 4.95 9.50
C VAL A 48 -7.95 5.50 9.84
N SER A 49 -8.18 5.72 11.13
CA SER A 49 -9.44 6.19 11.69
C SER A 49 -9.71 7.60 11.18
N THR A 50 -10.82 7.79 10.47
CA THR A 50 -11.30 9.07 9.91
C THR A 50 -11.72 10.12 10.95
N ARG A 51 -11.36 9.95 12.23
CA ARG A 51 -11.75 10.86 13.32
C ARG A 51 -10.92 12.16 13.37
N GLU A 52 -9.72 12.19 12.80
CA GLU A 52 -8.85 13.38 12.86
C GLU A 52 -9.18 14.46 11.82
N ALA A 53 -9.88 14.11 10.73
CA ALA A 53 -10.20 15.06 9.66
C ALA A 53 -11.30 16.08 10.04
N ILE A 54 -12.10 15.81 11.08
CA ILE A 54 -13.30 16.60 11.39
C ILE A 54 -13.00 17.79 12.31
N SER A 55 -11.92 17.74 13.11
CA SER A 55 -11.63 18.79 14.12
C SER A 55 -11.18 20.13 13.54
N LEU A 56 -10.54 20.15 12.36
CA LEU A 56 -10.11 21.42 11.73
C LEU A 56 -11.30 22.16 11.08
N ALA A 57 -12.30 21.41 10.60
CA ALA A 57 -13.46 22.00 9.95
C ALA A 57 -14.36 22.76 10.95
N THR A 58 -14.60 22.21 12.15
CA THR A 58 -15.45 22.86 13.17
C THR A 58 -14.80 24.06 13.83
N ALA A 59 -13.48 24.08 13.95
CA ALA A 59 -12.73 25.20 14.54
C ALA A 59 -12.78 26.47 13.67
N VAL A 60 -12.69 26.32 12.34
CA VAL A 60 -12.76 27.47 11.42
C VAL A 60 -14.17 28.07 11.39
N SER A 61 -15.22 27.23 11.43
CA SER A 61 -16.61 27.70 11.37
C SER A 61 -16.98 28.59 12.56
N THR A 62 -16.58 28.22 13.78
CA THR A 62 -16.92 28.97 15.01
C THR A 62 -16.22 30.33 15.08
N SER A 63 -14.98 30.41 14.61
CA SER A 63 -14.22 31.67 14.57
C SER A 63 -14.87 32.71 13.65
N ILE A 64 -15.33 32.29 12.46
CA ILE A 64 -15.98 33.16 11.49
C ILE A 64 -17.33 33.68 12.02
N LEU A 65 -18.13 32.79 12.60
CA LEU A 65 -19.43 33.14 13.19
C LEU A 65 -19.30 34.17 14.33
N SER A 66 -18.30 34.00 15.21
CA SER A 66 -18.05 34.94 16.32
C SER A 66 -17.63 36.33 15.82
N ALA A 67 -16.72 36.39 14.83
CA ALA A 67 -16.27 37.66 14.26
C ALA A 67 -17.41 38.43 13.56
N LEU A 68 -18.25 37.72 12.79
CA LEU A 68 -19.42 38.32 12.15
C LEU A 68 -20.41 38.89 13.17
N PHE A 69 -20.65 38.17 14.27
CA PHE A 69 -21.55 38.64 15.33
C PHE A 69 -21.07 39.95 15.98
N LEU A 70 -19.78 40.06 16.29
CA LEU A 70 -19.20 41.28 16.87
C LEU A 70 -19.27 42.46 15.91
N LEU A 71 -19.02 42.24 14.61
CA LEU A 71 -19.16 43.29 13.60
C LEU A 71 -20.60 43.79 13.50
N VAL A 72 -21.58 42.90 13.47
CA VAL A 72 -23.00 43.27 13.44
C VAL A 72 -23.39 44.05 14.70
N ALA A 73 -22.94 43.62 15.88
CA ALA A 73 -23.22 44.31 17.13
C ALA A 73 -22.65 45.75 17.18
N LEU A 74 -21.47 45.99 16.60
CA LEU A 74 -20.86 47.32 16.50
C LEU A 74 -21.62 48.26 15.56
N PHE A 75 -22.19 47.74 14.46
CA PHE A 75 -22.94 48.55 13.49
C PHE A 75 -24.35 48.92 13.96
N LEU A 76 -24.93 48.15 14.88
CA LEU A 76 -26.28 48.38 15.41
C LEU A 76 -26.31 49.27 16.66
N SER A 77 -25.15 49.64 17.22
CA SER A 77 -25.02 50.50 18.39
C SER A 77 -24.70 51.95 18.01
#